data_AF-A0A8T7ARI6-F1
#
_entry.id   AF-A0A8T7ARI6-F1
#
_cell.length_a   1.000
_cell.length_b   1.000
_cell.length_c   1.000
_cell.angle_alpha   90.00
_cell.angle_beta   90.00
_cell.angle_gamma   90.00
#
_symmetry.space_group_name_H-M   'P 1'
#
loop_
_entity.id
_entity.type
_entity.pdbx_description
1 polymer ?
#
loop_
_entity_poly.entity_id
_entity_poly.type
_entity_poly.pdbx_seq_one_letter_code
_entity_poly.pdbx_strand_id
1 'polypeptide(L)'
;MVTHHVERRFFSRLIRLVFLTVSLATVIALFSRAHWFAELFSHFRFYFLLAQALLVLIFLHSGRWVLMAVTLMLAVPNAWYVVPYLTPLVMNQSVAAEQGKGIDIVAFNLNYRNEDHRAVREYLAAESPDVIVVAEVTEAWSDALSYLLDEYPYATGEWRSEPWGLMVYSRLPFVEAELLDLGVSGTVHARVVLDVDDKLLQVFAVHLYSP
;
A
#
# COMPACT_ATOMS: atom_id res chain seq x y z
N MET A 1 -41.45 21.30 25.40
CA MET A 1 -41.47 21.96 24.06
C MET A 1 -40.12 22.58 23.69
N VAL A 2 -39.39 23.22 24.62
CA VAL A 2 -38.06 23.83 24.35
C VAL A 2 -36.96 22.80 24.01
N THR A 3 -36.94 21.64 24.66
CA THR A 3 -35.93 20.57 24.48
C THR A 3 -35.92 20.00 23.05
N HIS A 4 -37.08 19.65 22.50
CA HIS A 4 -37.22 19.15 21.13
C HIS A 4 -36.76 20.13 20.04
N HIS A 5 -36.84 21.44 20.29
CA HIS A 5 -36.38 22.44 19.32
C HIS A 5 -34.86 22.55 19.30
N VAL A 6 -34.22 22.43 20.47
CA VAL A 6 -32.76 22.42 20.61
C VAL A 6 -32.18 21.17 19.94
N GLU A 7 -32.77 20.00 20.18
CA GLU A 7 -32.38 18.73 19.57
C GLU A 7 -32.47 18.80 18.03
N ARG A 8 -33.60 19.25 17.48
CA ARG A 8 -33.77 19.38 16.02
C ARG A 8 -32.75 20.33 15.39
N ARG A 9 -32.44 21.44 16.07
CA ARG A 9 -31.40 22.39 15.61
C ARG A 9 -30.01 21.77 15.64
N PHE A 10 -29.69 21.03 16.70
CA PHE A 10 -28.42 20.32 16.83
C PHE A 10 -28.24 19.29 15.70
N PHE A 11 -29.20 18.39 15.51
CA PHE A 11 -29.13 17.39 14.43
C PHE A 11 -29.02 18.03 13.05
N SER A 12 -29.76 19.11 12.79
CA SER A 12 -29.66 19.81 11.51
C SER A 12 -28.30 20.46 11.27
N ARG A 13 -27.63 20.94 12.32
CA ARG A 13 -26.25 21.48 12.23
C ARG A 13 -25.25 20.36 12.01
N LEU A 14 -25.39 19.25 12.73
CA LEU A 14 -24.52 18.09 12.58
C LEU A 14 -24.59 17.51 11.15
N ILE A 15 -25.80 17.29 10.62
CA ILE A 15 -25.98 16.80 9.24
C ILE A 15 -25.32 17.74 8.22
N ARG A 16 -25.46 19.06 8.41
CA ARG A 16 -24.81 20.05 7.53
C ARG A 16 -23.29 20.01 7.63
N LEU A 17 -22.76 19.88 8.84
CA LEU A 17 -21.31 19.76 9.07
C LEU A 17 -20.77 18.52 8.36
N VAL A 18 -21.40 17.35 8.58
CA VAL A 18 -21.00 16.09 7.94
C VAL A 18 -21.07 16.21 6.41
N PHE A 19 -22.17 16.74 5.87
CA PHE A 19 -22.32 16.96 4.44
C PHE A 19 -21.22 17.85 3.86
N LEU A 20 -20.92 18.99 4.49
CA LEU A 20 -19.88 19.91 4.04
C LEU A 20 -18.50 19.28 4.11
N THR A 21 -18.17 18.64 5.23
CA THR A 21 -16.86 17.99 5.44
C THR A 21 -16.63 16.87 4.42
N VAL A 22 -17.60 15.97 4.23
CA VAL A 22 -17.47 14.85 3.28
C VAL A 22 -17.42 15.34 1.84
N SER A 23 -18.21 16.38 1.51
CA SER A 23 -18.18 16.99 0.18
C SER A 23 -16.82 17.64 -0.11
N LEU A 24 -16.30 18.44 0.83
CA LEU A 24 -14.98 19.07 0.69
C LEU A 24 -13.87 18.02 0.61
N ALA A 25 -13.89 17.02 1.47
CA ALA A 25 -12.93 15.92 1.47
C ALA A 25 -12.95 15.12 0.15
N THR A 26 -14.14 14.88 -0.42
CA THR A 26 -14.29 14.26 -1.74
C THR A 26 -13.67 15.12 -2.83
N VAL A 27 -13.95 16.44 -2.83
CA VAL A 27 -13.37 17.37 -3.82
C VAL A 27 -11.85 17.41 -3.70
N ILE A 28 -11.30 17.47 -2.49
CA ILE A 28 -9.84 17.41 -2.28
C ILE A 28 -9.29 16.09 -2.83
N ALA A 29 -9.94 14.96 -2.54
CA ALA A 29 -9.48 13.65 -3.01
C ALA A 29 -9.42 13.56 -4.55
N LEU A 30 -10.25 14.30 -5.30
CA LEU A 30 -10.18 14.33 -6.77
C LEU A 30 -8.81 14.80 -7.29
N PHE A 31 -8.11 15.61 -6.50
CA PHE A 31 -6.77 16.12 -6.82
C PHE A 31 -5.64 15.24 -6.27
N SER A 32 -5.94 14.01 -5.82
CA SER A 32 -4.94 13.07 -5.27
C SER A 32 -3.74 12.84 -6.17
N ARG A 33 -3.92 12.76 -7.50
CA ARG A 33 -2.82 12.60 -8.45
C ARG A 33 -1.96 13.86 -8.62
N ALA A 34 -2.46 15.02 -8.19
CA ALA A 34 -1.78 16.31 -8.37
C ALA A 34 -0.95 16.73 -7.16
N HIS A 35 -1.26 16.24 -5.95
CA HIS A 35 -0.55 16.62 -4.74
C HIS A 35 -0.67 15.55 -3.63
N TRP A 36 0.45 15.22 -2.98
CA TRP A 36 0.52 14.20 -1.91
C TRP A 36 -0.48 14.47 -0.77
N PHE A 37 -0.66 15.73 -0.36
CA PHE A 37 -1.66 16.08 0.67
C PHE A 37 -3.09 15.70 0.26
N ALA A 38 -3.44 15.85 -1.02
CA ALA A 38 -4.74 15.44 -1.54
C ALA A 38 -4.86 13.91 -1.65
N GLU A 39 -3.74 13.21 -1.89
CA GLU A 39 -3.66 11.75 -1.89
C GLU A 39 -4.03 11.15 -0.52
N LEU A 40 -3.71 11.84 0.57
CA LEU A 40 -4.11 11.42 1.92
C LEU A 40 -5.63 11.19 2.04
N PHE A 41 -6.45 11.97 1.33
CA PHE A 41 -7.90 11.83 1.33
C PHE A 41 -8.40 10.62 0.55
N SER A 42 -7.62 10.08 -0.40
CA SER A 42 -7.99 8.88 -1.16
C SER A 42 -8.13 7.64 -0.25
N HIS A 43 -7.36 7.58 0.83
CA HIS A 43 -7.40 6.51 1.84
C HIS A 43 -8.76 6.40 2.54
N PHE A 44 -9.53 7.49 2.61
CA PHE A 44 -10.80 7.56 3.34
C PHE A 44 -12.04 7.47 2.44
N ARG A 45 -11.88 7.27 1.12
CA ARG A 45 -12.99 7.27 0.16
C ARG A 45 -14.07 6.23 0.47
N PHE A 46 -13.71 5.09 1.06
CA PHE A 46 -14.69 4.10 1.54
C PHE A 46 -15.59 4.68 2.65
N TYR A 47 -15.01 5.38 3.63
CA TYR A 47 -15.76 6.04 4.71
C TYR A 47 -16.59 7.21 4.19
N PHE A 48 -16.11 7.93 3.18
CA PHE A 48 -16.89 8.97 2.50
C PHE A 48 -18.13 8.38 1.83
N LEU A 49 -18.01 7.23 1.16
CA LEU A 49 -19.17 6.53 0.59
C LEU A 49 -20.18 6.10 1.64
N LEU A 50 -19.73 5.56 2.78
CA LEU A 50 -20.64 5.18 3.87
C LEU A 50 -21.40 6.39 4.40
N ALA A 51 -20.69 7.51 4.64
CA ALA A 51 -21.31 8.75 5.06
C ALA A 51 -22.27 9.31 4.00
N GLN A 52 -21.90 9.26 2.72
CA GLN A 52 -22.73 9.69 1.59
C GLN A 52 -23.99 8.82 1.46
N ALA A 53 -23.90 7.50 1.64
CA ALA A 53 -25.04 6.60 1.63
C ALA A 53 -26.04 6.96 2.75
N LEU A 54 -25.56 7.19 3.98
CA LEU A 54 -26.40 7.64 5.09
C LEU A 54 -27.03 9.02 4.80
N LEU A 55 -26.27 9.97 4.26
CA LEU A 55 -26.77 11.29 3.88
C LEU A 55 -27.86 11.21 2.80
N VAL A 56 -27.70 10.33 1.80
CA VAL A 56 -28.71 10.07 0.77
C VAL A 56 -30.01 9.58 1.41
N LEU A 57 -29.96 8.61 2.32
CA LEU A 57 -31.15 8.12 3.02
C LEU A 57 -31.83 9.23 3.85
N ILE A 58 -31.04 10.05 4.55
CA ILE A 58 -31.55 11.19 5.33
C ILE A 58 -32.21 12.24 4.42
N PHE A 59 -31.60 12.57 3.28
CA PHE A 59 -32.13 13.57 2.35
C PHE A 59 -33.34 13.06 1.56
N LEU A 60 -33.38 11.77 1.25
CA LEU A 60 -34.56 11.10 0.70
C LEU A 60 -35.74 11.19 1.68
N HIS A 61 -35.53 10.81 2.94
CA HIS A 61 -36.58 10.86 3.96
C HIS A 61 -37.06 12.28 4.28
N SER A 62 -36.18 13.28 4.19
CA SER A 62 -36.51 14.68 4.46
C SER A 62 -36.96 15.48 3.23
N GLY A 63 -37.09 14.84 2.05
CA GLY A 63 -37.54 15.50 0.81
C GLY A 63 -36.56 16.54 0.26
N ARG A 64 -35.28 16.46 0.63
CA ARG A 64 -34.23 17.42 0.24
C ARG A 64 -33.54 17.00 -1.06
N TRP A 65 -34.32 16.96 -2.14
CA TRP A 65 -33.91 16.41 -3.44
C TRP A 65 -32.62 17.01 -4.01
N VAL A 66 -32.41 18.33 -3.87
CA VAL A 66 -31.18 18.99 -4.35
C VAL A 66 -29.94 18.49 -3.60
N LEU A 67 -30.00 18.41 -2.27
CA LEU A 67 -28.87 17.92 -1.46
C LEU A 67 -28.61 16.43 -1.71
N MET A 68 -29.67 15.65 -1.91
CA MET A 68 -29.56 14.25 -2.31
C MET A 68 -28.85 14.12 -3.66
N ALA A 69 -29.25 14.91 -4.67
CA ALA A 69 -28.63 14.89 -6.00
C ALA A 69 -27.15 15.27 -5.96
N VAL A 70 -26.79 16.33 -5.21
CA VAL A 70 -25.38 16.72 -5.01
C VAL A 70 -24.59 15.61 -4.31
N THR A 71 -25.17 14.98 -3.28
CA THR A 71 -24.52 13.88 -2.55
C THR A 71 -24.27 12.68 -3.47
N LEU A 72 -25.25 12.31 -4.30
CA LEU A 72 -25.12 11.24 -5.29
C LEU A 72 -24.05 11.55 -6.34
N MET A 73 -24.03 12.78 -6.86
CA MET A 73 -23.01 13.24 -7.81
C MET A 73 -21.60 13.11 -7.23
N LEU A 74 -21.41 13.52 -5.98
CA LEU A 74 -20.11 13.41 -5.28
C LEU A 74 -19.78 11.98 -4.85
N ALA A 75 -20.76 11.08 -4.75
CA ALA A 75 -20.52 9.67 -4.45
C ALA A 75 -19.91 8.92 -5.64
N VAL A 76 -20.20 9.34 -6.89
CA VAL A 76 -19.69 8.69 -8.11
C VAL A 76 -18.16 8.52 -8.11
N PRO A 77 -17.32 9.56 -7.92
CA PRO A 77 -15.87 9.39 -7.94
C PRO A 77 -15.34 8.51 -6.79
N ASN A 78 -15.98 8.56 -5.62
CA ASN A 78 -15.60 7.68 -4.51
C ASN A 78 -15.97 6.23 -4.83
N ALA A 79 -17.17 5.98 -5.40
CA ALA A 79 -17.63 4.65 -5.79
C ALA A 79 -16.76 4.06 -6.89
N TRP A 80 -16.43 4.86 -7.91
CA TRP A 80 -15.50 4.47 -8.98
C TRP A 80 -14.16 3.98 -8.43
N TYR A 81 -13.64 4.63 -7.39
CA TYR A 81 -12.39 4.25 -6.75
C TYR A 81 -12.50 3.00 -5.89
N VAL A 82 -13.60 2.85 -5.14
CA VAL A 82 -13.76 1.80 -4.12
C VAL A 82 -14.29 0.49 -4.69
N VAL A 83 -15.24 0.53 -5.63
CA VAL A 83 -15.95 -0.66 -6.13
C VAL A 83 -15.01 -1.75 -6.67
N PRO A 84 -13.93 -1.45 -7.44
CA PRO A 84 -13.01 -2.47 -7.92
C PRO A 84 -12.38 -3.32 -6.81
N TYR A 85 -12.17 -2.75 -5.62
CA TYR A 85 -11.59 -3.47 -4.47
C TYR A 85 -12.62 -4.32 -3.72
N LEU A 86 -13.91 -4.03 -3.84
CA LEU A 86 -14.98 -4.81 -3.23
C LEU A 86 -15.39 -6.00 -4.09
N THR A 87 -15.21 -5.93 -5.41
CA THR A 87 -15.62 -6.99 -6.34
C THR A 87 -15.02 -8.37 -6.01
N PRO A 88 -13.71 -8.53 -5.75
CA PRO A 88 -13.13 -9.84 -5.42
C PRO A 88 -13.68 -10.42 -4.12
N LEU A 89 -13.97 -9.56 -3.14
CA LEU A 89 -14.54 -9.94 -1.84
C LEU A 89 -15.97 -10.48 -1.99
N VAL A 90 -16.78 -9.85 -2.84
CA VAL A 90 -18.17 -10.26 -3.08
C VAL A 90 -18.24 -11.50 -3.97
N MET A 91 -17.31 -11.63 -4.91
CA MET A 91 -17.33 -12.72 -5.90
C MET A 91 -16.68 -14.01 -5.40
N ASN A 92 -16.21 -14.08 -4.14
CA ASN A 92 -15.54 -15.24 -3.55
C ASN A 92 -14.51 -15.85 -4.52
N GLN A 93 -13.76 -14.99 -5.22
CA GLN A 93 -12.70 -15.43 -6.14
C GLN A 93 -11.45 -15.83 -5.35
N SER A 94 -11.62 -16.66 -4.33
CA SER A 94 -10.50 -17.42 -3.77
C SER A 94 -10.13 -18.45 -4.83
N VAL A 95 -9.12 -18.14 -5.64
CA VAL A 95 -8.42 -19.15 -6.41
C VAL A 95 -7.85 -20.11 -5.37
N ALA A 96 -8.35 -21.36 -5.35
CA ALA A 96 -7.75 -22.38 -4.49
C ALA A 96 -6.26 -22.43 -4.84
N ALA A 97 -5.40 -22.15 -3.86
CA ALA A 97 -3.97 -22.25 -4.06
C ALA A 97 -3.68 -23.67 -4.54
N GLU A 98 -3.08 -23.80 -5.73
CA GLU A 98 -2.55 -25.08 -6.16
C GLU A 98 -1.56 -25.56 -5.09
N GLN A 99 -1.62 -26.85 -4.75
CA GLN A 99 -0.69 -27.48 -3.83
C GLN A 99 0.68 -27.53 -4.52
N GLY A 100 1.45 -26.44 -4.41
CA GLY A 100 2.84 -26.34 -4.82
C GLY A 100 3.76 -26.22 -3.62
N LYS A 101 5.07 -26.37 -3.84
CA LYS A 101 6.07 -26.06 -2.83
C LYS A 101 5.99 -24.57 -2.50
N GLY A 102 5.83 -24.25 -1.22
CA GLY A 102 5.93 -22.87 -0.74
C GLY A 102 7.36 -22.36 -0.88
N ILE A 103 7.50 -21.06 -1.08
CA ILE A 103 8.78 -20.36 -1.01
C ILE A 103 8.71 -19.38 0.15
N ASP A 104 9.75 -19.36 0.97
CA ASP A 104 9.84 -18.44 2.10
C ASP A 104 10.63 -17.20 1.68
N ILE A 105 9.97 -16.03 1.74
CA ILE A 105 10.56 -14.74 1.37
C ILE A 105 10.53 -13.83 2.58
N VAL A 106 11.70 -13.35 2.99
CA VAL A 106 11.83 -12.28 3.98
C VAL A 106 12.07 -10.97 3.23
N ALA A 107 11.22 -9.97 3.48
CA ALA A 107 11.36 -8.64 2.94
C ALA A 107 11.23 -7.59 4.04
N PHE A 108 12.25 -6.74 4.23
CA PHE A 108 12.19 -5.66 5.22
C PHE A 108 13.09 -4.48 4.85
N ASN A 109 12.77 -3.34 5.43
CA ASN A 109 13.60 -2.14 5.39
C ASN A 109 14.57 -2.20 6.58
N LEU A 110 15.87 -2.08 6.32
CA LEU A 110 16.91 -2.15 7.36
C LEU A 110 16.86 -0.97 8.33
N ASN A 111 16.23 0.13 7.91
CA ASN A 111 16.41 1.48 8.41
C ASN A 111 17.90 1.83 8.34
N TYR A 112 18.33 2.62 7.36
CA TYR A 112 19.76 2.88 7.11
C TYR A 112 20.54 3.43 8.32
N ARG A 113 19.84 3.93 9.34
CA ARG A 113 20.39 4.45 10.62
C ARG A 113 20.51 3.38 11.72
N ASN A 114 19.97 2.19 11.49
CA ASN A 114 20.12 1.05 12.37
C ASN A 114 21.55 0.50 12.24
N GLU A 115 22.25 0.38 13.37
CA GLU A 115 23.62 -0.14 13.44
C GLU A 115 23.66 -1.57 14.05
N ASP A 116 22.51 -2.13 14.44
CA ASP A 116 22.44 -3.47 15.04
C ASP A 116 22.44 -4.56 13.95
N HIS A 117 23.59 -4.70 13.30
CA HIS A 117 23.84 -5.72 12.27
C HIS A 117 23.71 -7.13 12.83
N ARG A 118 23.96 -7.30 14.14
CA ARG A 118 23.90 -8.59 14.81
C ARG A 118 22.46 -9.08 14.92
N ALA A 119 21.53 -8.21 15.34
CA ALA A 119 20.12 -8.56 15.41
C ALA A 119 19.57 -8.97 14.04
N VAL A 120 19.95 -8.26 12.97
CA VAL A 120 19.55 -8.62 11.60
C VAL A 120 20.10 -9.98 11.19
N ARG A 121 21.37 -10.27 11.49
CA ARG A 121 21.98 -11.57 11.21
C ARG A 121 21.29 -12.70 11.98
N GLU A 122 21.05 -12.52 13.28
CA GLU A 122 20.39 -13.52 14.12
C GLU A 122 18.96 -13.80 13.63
N TYR A 123 18.24 -12.76 13.21
CA TYR A 123 16.91 -12.89 12.60
C TYR A 123 16.95 -13.67 11.28
N LEU A 124 17.82 -13.28 10.33
CA LEU A 124 17.92 -13.95 9.03
C LEU A 124 18.34 -15.42 9.17
N ALA A 125 19.23 -15.73 10.11
CA ALA A 125 19.64 -17.11 10.40
C ALA A 125 18.51 -17.93 11.05
N ALA A 126 17.66 -17.31 11.88
CA ALA A 126 16.55 -17.98 12.52
C ALA A 126 15.40 -18.27 11.53
N GLU A 127 15.08 -17.32 10.65
CA GLU A 127 14.03 -17.48 9.64
C GLU A 127 14.49 -18.38 8.48
N SER A 128 15.77 -18.31 8.09
CA SER A 128 16.37 -19.15 7.05
C SER A 128 15.54 -19.19 5.74
N PRO A 129 15.13 -18.03 5.17
CA PRO A 129 14.26 -17.96 3.99
C PRO A 129 14.96 -18.47 2.72
N ASP A 130 14.22 -18.69 1.65
CA ASP A 130 14.76 -18.97 0.31
C ASP A 130 15.25 -17.69 -0.39
N VAL A 131 14.56 -16.57 -0.15
CA VAL A 131 14.85 -15.26 -0.74
C VAL A 131 14.82 -14.17 0.34
N ILE A 132 15.80 -13.28 0.31
CA ILE A 132 15.92 -12.11 1.18
C ILE A 132 15.85 -10.86 0.31
N VAL A 133 14.95 -9.94 0.65
CA VAL A 133 14.86 -8.60 0.06
C VAL A 133 15.09 -7.57 1.16
N VAL A 134 16.14 -6.77 1.03
CA VAL A 134 16.44 -5.71 2.00
C VAL A 134 16.49 -4.35 1.31
N ALA A 135 15.75 -3.40 1.87
CA ALA A 135 15.77 -2.00 1.46
C ALA A 135 16.62 -1.15 2.41
N GLU A 136 16.98 0.04 1.95
CA GLU A 136 17.86 0.99 2.66
C GLU A 136 19.29 0.47 2.88
N VAL A 137 19.79 -0.32 1.92
CA VAL A 137 21.14 -0.87 1.97
C VAL A 137 22.18 0.22 1.71
N THR A 138 22.92 0.57 2.75
CA THR A 138 24.11 1.43 2.66
C THR A 138 25.36 0.61 2.38
N GLU A 139 26.49 1.27 2.13
CA GLU A 139 27.80 0.61 2.04
C GLU A 139 28.09 -0.23 3.29
N ALA A 140 27.88 0.33 4.49
CA ALA A 140 28.07 -0.39 5.75
C ALA A 140 27.16 -1.62 5.89
N TRP A 141 25.91 -1.52 5.45
CA TRP A 141 24.99 -2.67 5.42
C TRP A 141 25.40 -3.70 4.36
N SER A 142 25.86 -3.27 3.19
CA SER A 142 26.39 -4.16 2.15
C SER A 142 27.54 -5.00 2.68
N ASP A 143 28.49 -4.37 3.38
CA ASP A 143 29.62 -5.05 4.02
C ASP A 143 29.14 -6.03 5.10
N ALA A 144 28.22 -5.60 5.96
CA ALA A 144 27.69 -6.41 7.04
C ALA A 144 26.90 -7.64 6.57
N LEU A 145 26.28 -7.55 5.40
CA LEU A 145 25.48 -8.60 4.76
C LEU A 145 26.30 -9.48 3.79
N SER A 146 27.58 -9.17 3.54
CA SER A 146 28.42 -9.93 2.61
C SER A 146 28.49 -11.44 2.90
N TYR A 147 28.38 -11.83 4.18
CA TYR A 147 28.34 -13.25 4.59
C TYR A 147 27.15 -14.03 4.00
N LEU A 148 26.07 -13.36 3.61
CA LEU A 148 24.92 -14.02 3.01
C LEU A 148 25.28 -14.70 1.69
N LEU A 149 26.30 -14.24 0.97
CA LEU A 149 26.70 -14.82 -0.32
C LEU A 149 27.19 -16.28 -0.21
N ASP A 150 27.58 -16.73 0.98
CA ASP A 150 27.96 -18.13 1.21
C ASP A 150 26.74 -19.08 1.14
N GLU A 151 25.58 -18.60 1.59
CA GLU A 151 24.33 -19.40 1.66
C GLU A 151 23.30 -18.99 0.59
N TYR A 152 23.35 -17.74 0.15
CA TYR A 152 22.49 -17.10 -0.85
C TYR A 152 23.36 -16.60 -2.02
N PRO A 153 23.92 -17.51 -2.85
CA PRO A 153 24.93 -17.17 -3.85
C PRO A 153 24.36 -16.34 -5.03
N TYR A 154 23.04 -16.29 -5.18
CA TYR A 154 22.39 -15.50 -6.22
C TYR A 154 21.96 -14.15 -5.64
N ALA A 155 22.64 -13.08 -6.03
CA ALA A 155 22.35 -11.73 -5.54
C ALA A 155 22.26 -10.70 -6.67
N THR A 156 21.38 -9.72 -6.50
CA THR A 156 21.25 -8.55 -7.39
C THR A 156 20.81 -7.34 -6.59
N GLY A 157 21.17 -6.14 -7.05
CA GLY A 157 20.90 -4.91 -6.34
C GLY A 157 22.10 -3.98 -6.30
N GLU A 158 21.89 -2.83 -5.65
CA GLU A 158 22.92 -1.83 -5.44
C GLU A 158 22.69 -1.18 -4.07
N TRP A 159 23.78 -0.93 -3.35
CA TRP A 159 23.74 -0.06 -2.18
C TRP A 159 23.74 1.42 -2.62
N ARG A 160 23.28 2.31 -1.73
CA ARG A 160 23.35 3.77 -1.90
C ARG A 160 23.81 4.43 -0.60
N SER A 161 24.41 5.61 -0.69
CA SER A 161 24.76 6.41 0.50
C SER A 161 23.52 6.94 1.23
N GLU A 162 22.43 7.10 0.48
CA GLU A 162 21.09 7.51 0.93
C GLU A 162 20.19 6.28 1.14
N PRO A 163 19.00 6.40 1.79
CA PRO A 163 18.09 5.28 2.08
C PRO A 163 17.38 4.70 0.84
N TRP A 164 18.11 4.50 -0.24
CA TRP A 164 17.57 4.12 -1.55
C TRP A 164 18.26 2.90 -2.16
N GLY A 165 19.23 2.33 -1.46
CA GLY A 165 19.84 1.05 -1.83
C GLY A 165 18.88 -0.11 -1.58
N LEU A 166 18.96 -1.13 -2.43
CA LEU A 166 18.14 -2.33 -2.35
C LEU A 166 18.97 -3.51 -2.82
N MET A 167 18.90 -4.62 -2.07
CA MET A 167 19.53 -5.88 -2.42
C MET A 167 18.53 -7.03 -2.33
N VAL A 168 18.66 -7.98 -3.25
CA VAL A 168 17.95 -9.25 -3.27
C VAL A 168 19.01 -10.36 -3.21
N TYR A 169 18.84 -11.30 -2.29
CA TYR A 169 19.67 -12.50 -2.14
C TYR A 169 18.78 -13.74 -2.24
N SER A 170 19.24 -14.81 -2.86
CA SER A 170 18.47 -16.02 -3.10
C SER A 170 19.34 -17.27 -3.03
N ARG A 171 18.78 -18.34 -2.45
CA ARG A 171 19.34 -19.71 -2.55
C ARG A 171 19.05 -20.34 -3.90
N LEU A 172 17.96 -19.91 -4.54
CA LEU A 172 17.51 -20.40 -5.84
C LEU A 172 18.13 -19.57 -6.97
N PRO A 173 18.53 -20.20 -8.09
CA PRO A 173 19.12 -19.50 -9.22
C PRO A 173 18.14 -18.50 -9.84
N PHE A 174 18.65 -17.31 -10.18
CA PHE A 174 17.93 -16.38 -11.03
C PHE A 174 17.93 -16.88 -12.47
N VAL A 175 16.76 -17.09 -13.04
CA VAL A 175 16.55 -17.24 -14.49
C VAL A 175 16.78 -15.90 -15.17
N GLU A 176 16.28 -14.83 -14.55
CA GLU A 176 16.52 -13.44 -14.95
C GLU A 176 16.69 -12.57 -13.71
N ALA A 177 17.55 -11.56 -13.80
CA ALA A 177 17.70 -10.53 -12.78
C ALA A 177 17.94 -9.18 -13.48
N GLU A 178 17.10 -8.20 -13.19
CA GLU A 178 17.13 -6.88 -13.83
C GLU A 178 16.93 -5.79 -12.77
N LEU A 179 17.74 -4.74 -12.82
CA LEU A 179 17.47 -3.51 -12.09
C LEU A 179 16.44 -2.68 -12.84
N LEU A 180 15.37 -2.27 -12.15
CA LEU A 180 14.27 -1.53 -12.75
C LEU A 180 14.42 -0.03 -12.52
N ASP A 181 14.30 0.75 -13.60
CA ASP A 181 14.08 2.19 -13.53
C ASP A 181 12.57 2.48 -13.47
N LEU A 182 12.10 2.93 -12.31
CA LEU A 182 10.71 3.34 -12.10
C LEU A 182 10.48 4.84 -12.32
N GLY A 183 11.42 5.52 -12.98
CA GLY A 183 11.34 6.94 -13.31
C GLY A 183 11.70 7.86 -12.13
N VAL A 184 12.34 7.32 -11.10
CA VAL A 184 12.81 8.10 -9.94
C VAL A 184 14.30 7.90 -9.75
N SER A 185 15.05 9.00 -9.90
CA SER A 185 16.50 8.96 -9.84
C SER A 185 16.99 8.60 -8.43
N GLY A 186 18.05 7.80 -8.38
CA GLY A 186 18.74 7.43 -7.13
C GLY A 186 18.15 6.23 -6.38
N THR A 187 16.98 5.71 -6.78
CA THR A 187 16.39 4.50 -6.19
C THR A 187 16.83 3.23 -6.89
N VAL A 188 16.85 2.14 -6.12
CA VAL A 188 17.19 0.81 -6.61
C VAL A 188 15.96 -0.08 -6.47
N HIS A 189 15.60 -0.72 -7.57
CA HIS A 189 14.52 -1.70 -7.64
C HIS A 189 14.99 -2.87 -8.48
N ALA A 190 14.46 -4.06 -8.23
CA ALA A 190 14.84 -5.25 -8.97
C ALA A 190 13.63 -6.09 -9.36
N ARG A 191 13.69 -6.68 -10.57
CA ARG A 191 12.89 -7.85 -10.95
C ARG A 191 13.81 -9.06 -10.94
N VAL A 192 13.44 -10.09 -10.20
CA VAL A 192 14.07 -11.41 -10.33
C VAL A 192 13.05 -12.45 -10.74
N VAL A 193 13.47 -13.37 -11.60
CA VAL A 193 12.70 -14.54 -12.01
C VAL A 193 13.39 -15.76 -11.45
N LEU A 194 12.66 -16.55 -10.66
CA LEU A 194 13.13 -17.77 -10.01
C LEU A 194 12.44 -18.97 -10.63
N ASP A 195 13.17 -20.07 -10.77
CA ASP A 195 12.58 -21.38 -11.07
C ASP A 195 12.27 -22.11 -9.76
N VAL A 196 10.98 -22.36 -9.51
CA VAL A 196 10.47 -23.07 -8.33
C VAL A 196 9.68 -24.27 -8.83
N ASP A 197 10.32 -25.44 -8.86
CA ASP A 197 9.73 -26.72 -9.32
C ASP A 197 9.04 -26.60 -10.70
N ASP A 198 9.77 -26.15 -11.72
CA ASP A 198 9.31 -25.94 -13.11
C ASP A 198 8.24 -24.84 -13.27
N LYS A 199 8.05 -24.00 -12.23
CA LYS A 199 7.21 -22.80 -12.28
C LYS A 199 8.06 -21.55 -12.10
N LEU A 200 7.87 -20.59 -13.00
CA LEU A 200 8.56 -19.30 -12.91
C LEU A 200 7.84 -18.38 -11.93
N LEU A 201 8.53 -18.02 -10.85
CA LEU A 201 8.10 -17.01 -9.89
C LEU A 201 8.79 -15.69 -10.19
N GLN A 202 8.00 -14.63 -10.41
CA GLN A 202 8.53 -13.27 -10.55
C GLN A 202 8.41 -12.52 -9.24
N VAL A 203 9.53 -12.00 -8.74
CA VAL A 203 9.58 -11.16 -7.55
C VAL A 203 10.01 -9.75 -7.96
N PHE A 204 9.17 -8.77 -7.60
CA PHE A 204 9.47 -7.34 -7.77
C PHE A 204 9.86 -6.77 -6.41
N ALA A 205 11.14 -6.43 -6.25
CA ALA A 205 11.66 -5.76 -5.06
C ALA A 205 11.66 -4.24 -5.29
N VAL A 206 10.82 -3.52 -4.55
CA VAL A 206 10.56 -2.10 -4.77
C VAL A 206 10.59 -1.34 -3.44
N HIS A 207 11.30 -0.21 -3.40
CA HIS A 207 11.37 0.72 -2.26
C HIS A 207 11.04 2.15 -2.70
N LEU A 208 9.76 2.52 -2.65
CA LEU A 208 9.27 3.81 -3.15
C LEU A 208 9.68 4.97 -2.25
N TYR A 209 9.70 6.19 -2.81
CA TYR A 209 9.89 7.40 -2.03
C TYR A 209 8.86 7.51 -0.91
N SER A 210 9.33 7.90 0.28
CA SER A 210 8.44 8.38 1.32
C SER A 210 7.76 9.68 0.86
N PRO A 211 6.49 9.93 1.24
CA PRO A 211 5.76 11.16 0.90
C PRO A 211 6.42 12.46 1.38
#